data_AF-A0A537YF52-F1
#
_entry.id   AF-A0A537YF52-F1
#
_cell.length_a   1.000
_cell.length_b   1.000
_cell.length_c   1.000
_cell.angle_alpha   90.00
_cell.angle_beta   90.00
_cell.angle_gamma   90.00
#
_symmetry.space_group_name_H-M   'P 1'
#
loop_
_entity.id
_entity.type
_entity.pdbx_description
1 polymer ?
#
loop_
_entity_poly.entity_id
_entity_poly.type
_entity_poly.pdbx_seq_one_letter_code
_entity_poly.pdbx_strand_id
1 'polypeptide(L)'
;MILAACDTSRADFTMPDQQLYDRIGRGYASMRKADPRWASAILSAIGDAATVLNVGAGAGSYEPIDRPVVALDPSATMLRQRARNAAPAMAAAAEAIPCPGGAFDCTTAILTIHHWTNWRAGLTEVKRVTRRRIVVLTADVFHDEEPFWLK
;
A
#
# COMPACT_ATOMS: atom_id res chain seq x y z
N MET A 1 -10.04 15.02 6.01
CA MET A 1 -9.22 16.07 5.39
C MET A 1 -8.21 15.52 4.38
N ILE A 2 -7.48 14.43 4.66
CA ILE A 2 -6.46 13.88 3.75
C ILE A 2 -6.99 13.49 2.36
N LEU A 3 -8.08 12.73 2.29
CA LEU A 3 -8.65 12.32 1.00
C LEU A 3 -9.11 13.49 0.12
N ALA A 4 -9.54 14.59 0.73
CA ALA A 4 -9.94 15.78 -0.02
C ALA A 4 -8.75 16.49 -0.70
N ALA A 5 -7.53 16.22 -0.25
CA ALA A 5 -6.30 16.72 -0.85
C ALA A 5 -5.70 15.76 -1.90
N CYS A 6 -6.19 14.51 -1.96
CA CYS A 6 -5.75 13.55 -2.97
C CYS A 6 -6.66 13.64 -4.21
N ASP A 7 -6.04 13.80 -5.36
CA ASP A 7 -6.71 13.93 -6.65
C ASP A 7 -6.95 12.56 -7.28
N THR A 8 -8.08 11.93 -6.95
CA THR A 8 -8.47 10.64 -7.53
C THR A 8 -8.72 10.69 -9.04
N SER A 9 -8.70 11.87 -9.68
CA SER A 9 -8.83 12.01 -11.14
C SER A 9 -7.49 11.94 -11.87
N ARG A 10 -6.35 12.01 -11.15
CA ARG A 10 -4.99 12.00 -11.71
C ARG A 10 -4.49 10.60 -12.12
N ALA A 11 -5.36 9.83 -12.77
CA ALA A 11 -5.11 8.49 -13.26
C ALA A 11 -4.55 8.46 -14.71
N ASP A 12 -3.74 9.46 -15.10
CA ASP A 12 -3.12 9.54 -16.43
C ASP A 12 -2.01 8.50 -16.66
N PHE A 13 -1.85 7.54 -15.75
CA PHE A 13 -1.06 6.34 -16.00
C PHE A 13 -1.96 5.29 -16.65
N THR A 14 -1.62 4.87 -17.87
CA THR A 14 -2.25 3.71 -18.52
C THR A 14 -2.09 2.50 -17.61
N MET A 15 -3.15 2.17 -16.85
CA MET A 15 -3.19 0.94 -16.08
C MET A 15 -2.94 -0.20 -17.05
N PRO A 16 -1.93 -1.06 -16.84
CA PRO A 16 -1.73 -2.21 -17.70
C PRO A 16 -3.02 -3.01 -17.78
N ASP A 17 -3.31 -3.59 -18.95
CA ASP A 17 -4.47 -4.46 -19.19
C ASP A 17 -4.49 -5.56 -18.11
N GLN A 18 -5.28 -5.29 -17.06
CA GLN A 18 -5.49 -6.11 -15.87
C GLN A 18 -4.27 -6.29 -14.93
N GLN A 19 -4.40 -5.78 -13.71
CA GLN A 19 -3.44 -6.02 -12.64
C GLN A 19 -3.37 -7.52 -12.29
N LEU A 20 -2.21 -8.04 -11.86
CA LEU A 20 -2.05 -9.46 -11.50
C LEU A 20 -3.17 -9.96 -10.55
N TYR A 21 -3.49 -9.17 -9.53
CA TYR A 21 -4.53 -9.50 -8.55
C TYR A 21 -5.97 -9.36 -9.06
N ASP A 22 -6.19 -8.74 -10.21
CA ASP A 22 -7.49 -8.85 -10.86
C ASP A 22 -7.73 -10.24 -11.47
N ARG A 23 -6.67 -11.00 -11.75
CA ARG A 23 -6.76 -12.39 -12.22
C ARG A 23 -6.78 -13.38 -11.05
N ILE A 24 -5.88 -13.20 -10.09
CA ILE A 24 -5.65 -14.20 -9.03
C ILE A 24 -6.28 -13.85 -7.67
N GLY A 25 -6.79 -12.63 -7.50
CA GLY A 25 -7.17 -12.12 -6.18
C GLY A 25 -8.55 -12.53 -5.67
N ARG A 26 -9.37 -13.27 -6.44
CA ARG A 26 -10.71 -13.66 -5.99
C ARG A 26 -10.63 -14.57 -4.75
N GLY A 27 -11.34 -14.21 -3.69
CA GLY A 27 -11.35 -14.97 -2.43
C GLY A 27 -10.16 -14.69 -1.52
N TYR A 28 -9.23 -13.81 -1.92
CA TYR A 28 -8.00 -13.51 -1.17
C TYR A 28 -8.26 -13.16 0.28
N ALA A 29 -9.26 -12.31 0.57
CA ALA A 29 -9.57 -11.86 1.93
C ALA A 29 -10.05 -12.99 2.86
N SER A 30 -10.52 -14.11 2.31
CA SER A 30 -10.91 -15.29 3.09
C SER A 30 -9.71 -16.16 3.46
N MET A 31 -8.71 -16.24 2.57
CA MET A 31 -7.55 -17.11 2.69
C MET A 31 -6.37 -16.45 3.41
N ARG A 32 -6.07 -15.17 3.09
CA ARG A 32 -5.02 -14.42 3.78
C ARG A 32 -5.59 -13.62 4.94
N LYS A 33 -5.15 -13.98 6.14
CA LYS A 33 -5.42 -13.26 7.38
C LYS A 33 -4.13 -12.69 7.94
N ALA A 34 -4.24 -11.57 8.66
CA ALA A 34 -3.10 -10.98 9.32
C ALA A 34 -2.59 -11.93 10.42
N ASP A 35 -1.28 -12.17 10.44
CA ASP A 35 -0.63 -12.81 11.58
C ASP A 35 -0.54 -11.78 12.72
N PRO A 36 -1.04 -12.07 13.93
CA PRO A 36 -1.02 -11.13 15.05
C PRO A 36 0.38 -10.61 15.41
N ARG A 37 1.43 -11.42 15.22
CA ARG A 37 2.81 -11.03 15.52
C ARG A 37 3.31 -9.98 14.54
N TRP A 38 3.03 -10.17 13.24
CA TRP A 38 3.38 -9.19 12.21
C TRP A 38 2.52 -7.95 12.34
N ALA A 39 1.23 -8.08 12.63
CA ALA A 39 0.35 -6.95 12.88
C ALA A 39 0.87 -6.09 14.05
N SER A 40 1.28 -6.73 15.15
CA SER A 40 1.88 -6.02 16.29
C SER A 40 3.19 -5.34 15.91
N ALA A 41 4.10 -6.02 15.20
CA ALA A 41 5.38 -5.43 14.77
C ALA A 41 5.19 -4.25 13.81
N ILE A 42 4.27 -4.37 12.84
CA ILE A 42 3.89 -3.30 11.92
C ILE A 42 3.32 -2.12 12.71
N LEU A 43 2.40 -2.36 13.65
CA LEU A 43 1.79 -1.31 14.46
C LEU A 43 2.83 -0.56 15.30
N SER A 44 3.74 -1.29 15.94
CA SER A 44 4.87 -0.71 16.68
C SER A 44 5.80 0.10 15.77
N ALA A 45 6.08 -0.39 14.55
CA ALA A 45 6.88 0.33 13.58
C ALA A 45 6.17 1.60 13.08
N ILE A 46 4.85 1.58 12.89
CA ILE A 46 4.07 2.77 12.53
C ILE A 46 4.13 3.81 13.67
N GLY A 47 4.14 3.36 14.93
CA GLY A 47 4.34 4.19 16.10
C GLY A 47 3.29 5.30 16.26
N ASP A 48 3.76 6.52 16.56
CA ASP A 48 2.98 7.73 16.83
C ASP A 48 2.45 8.46 15.58
N ALA A 49 2.55 7.85 14.39
CA ALA A 49 2.14 8.53 13.16
C ALA A 49 0.63 8.84 13.19
N ALA A 50 0.25 10.10 13.00
CA ALA A 50 -1.16 10.50 13.11
C ALA A 50 -1.99 10.00 11.91
N THR A 51 -1.36 9.79 10.76
CA THR A 51 -2.04 9.45 9.50
C THR A 51 -1.20 8.49 8.67
N VAL A 52 -1.85 7.51 8.04
CA VAL A 52 -1.16 6.43 7.31
C VAL A 52 -1.68 6.30 5.88
N LEU A 53 -0.78 6.23 4.91
CA LEU A 53 -1.06 5.67 3.59
C LEU A 53 -0.65 4.20 3.57
N ASN A 54 -1.56 3.30 3.19
CA ASN A 54 -1.28 1.89 2.95
C ASN A 54 -1.15 1.64 1.45
N VAL A 55 0.07 1.52 0.93
CA VAL A 55 0.35 1.34 -0.50
C VAL A 55 0.39 -0.14 -0.82
N GLY A 56 -0.31 -0.55 -1.88
CA GLY A 56 -0.55 -1.96 -2.17
C GLY A 56 -1.43 -2.61 -1.10
N ALA A 57 -2.45 -1.89 -0.65
CA ALA A 57 -3.25 -2.26 0.51
C ALA A 57 -4.00 -3.59 0.35
N GLY A 58 -4.28 -3.98 -0.89
CA GLY A 58 -5.13 -5.09 -1.22
C GLY A 58 -6.48 -5.02 -0.47
N ALA A 59 -6.81 -6.12 0.21
CA ALA A 59 -8.02 -6.24 1.02
C ALA A 59 -7.90 -5.59 2.42
N GLY A 60 -6.76 -4.97 2.76
CA GLY A 60 -6.58 -4.17 3.98
C GLY A 60 -6.15 -4.95 5.23
N SER A 61 -5.47 -6.09 5.07
CA SER A 61 -5.22 -7.03 6.19
C SER A 61 -4.42 -6.43 7.36
N TYR A 62 -3.47 -5.54 7.11
CA TYR A 62 -2.57 -4.99 8.12
C TYR A 62 -2.82 -3.50 8.42
N GLU A 63 -4.02 -3.00 8.15
CA GLU A 63 -4.36 -1.61 8.41
C GLU A 63 -4.52 -1.35 9.91
N PRO A 64 -3.88 -0.30 10.46
CA PRO A 64 -4.16 0.10 11.83
C PRO A 64 -5.60 0.62 11.94
N ILE A 65 -6.27 0.26 13.03
CA ILE A 65 -7.70 0.59 13.25
C ILE A 65 -7.89 1.79 14.20
N ASP A 66 -6.81 2.27 14.82
CA ASP A 66 -6.81 3.28 15.87
C ASP A 66 -6.46 4.69 15.35
N ARG A 67 -6.27 4.85 14.03
CA ARG A 67 -5.92 6.12 13.41
C ARG A 67 -6.42 6.22 11.97
N PRO A 68 -6.49 7.43 11.39
CA PRO A 68 -6.82 7.63 9.99
C PRO A 68 -5.86 6.89 9.05
N VAL A 69 -6.43 6.04 8.19
CA VAL A 69 -5.74 5.34 7.12
C VAL A 69 -6.39 5.69 5.78
N VAL A 70 -5.58 5.81 4.74
CA VAL A 70 -6.04 5.74 3.34
C VAL A 70 -5.33 4.58 2.67
N ALA A 71 -6.09 3.73 1.99
CA ALA A 71 -5.55 2.62 1.21
C ALA A 71 -5.31 3.04 -0.24
N LEU A 72 -4.30 2.47 -0.88
CA LEU A 72 -4.02 2.62 -2.30
C LEU A 72 -3.69 1.26 -2.89
N ASP A 73 -4.44 0.84 -3.90
CA ASP A 73 -4.22 -0.41 -4.62
C ASP A 73 -4.72 -0.30 -6.06
N PRO A 74 -3.99 -0.78 -7.06
CA PRO A 74 -4.44 -0.69 -8.45
C PRO A 74 -5.47 -1.78 -8.81
N SER A 75 -5.60 -2.86 -8.03
CA SER A 75 -6.52 -3.96 -8.32
C SER A 75 -7.93 -3.65 -7.83
N ALA A 76 -8.84 -3.40 -8.76
CA ALA A 76 -10.26 -3.25 -8.45
C ALA A 76 -10.83 -4.51 -7.77
N THR A 77 -10.30 -5.70 -8.07
CA THR A 77 -10.71 -6.96 -7.43
C THR A 77 -10.32 -7.02 -5.96
N MET A 78 -9.14 -6.53 -5.59
CA MET A 78 -8.74 -6.44 -4.19
C MET A 78 -9.55 -5.38 -3.45
N LEU A 79 -9.73 -4.21 -4.06
CA LEU A 79 -10.52 -3.12 -3.47
C LEU A 79 -11.97 -3.53 -3.18
N ARG A 80 -12.61 -4.31 -4.07
CA ARG A 80 -13.97 -4.84 -3.87
C ARG A 80 -14.10 -5.82 -2.70
N GLN A 81 -13.00 -6.42 -2.25
CA GLN A 81 -13.00 -7.38 -1.14
C GLN A 81 -12.78 -6.72 0.23
N ARG A 82 -12.55 -5.41 0.26
CA ARG A 82 -12.39 -4.66 1.51
C ARG A 82 -13.69 -4.66 2.30
N ALA A 83 -13.59 -4.77 3.63
CA ALA A 83 -14.75 -4.75 4.51
C ALA A 83 -15.48 -3.40 4.41
N ARG A 84 -16.80 -3.38 4.69
CA ARG A 84 -17.61 -2.14 4.61
C ARG A 84 -17.11 -1.01 5.51
N ASN A 85 -16.45 -1.36 6.61
CA ASN A 85 -15.85 -0.44 7.59
C ASN A 85 -14.33 -0.30 7.44
N ALA A 86 -13.74 -0.84 6.37
CA ALA A 86 -12.31 -0.67 6.10
C ALA A 86 -11.97 0.78 5.79
N ALA A 87 -10.68 1.10 5.84
CA ALA A 87 -10.20 2.42 5.47
C ALA A 87 -10.64 2.78 4.04
N PRO A 88 -10.96 4.05 3.78
CA PRO A 88 -11.24 4.52 2.43
C PRO A 88 -10.04 4.25 1.50
N ALA A 89 -10.33 3.91 0.24
CA ALA A 89 -9.33 3.43 -0.70
C ALA A 89 -9.33 4.20 -2.02
N MET A 90 -8.15 4.36 -2.60
CA MET A 90 -7.92 4.95 -3.92
C MET A 90 -7.43 3.87 -4.88
N ALA A 91 -7.96 3.88 -6.11
CA ALA A 91 -7.50 3.02 -7.19
C ALA A 91 -6.35 3.71 -7.93
N ALA A 92 -5.11 3.36 -7.61
CA ALA A 92 -3.92 3.91 -8.23
C ALA A 92 -2.71 2.97 -8.04
N ALA A 93 -1.72 3.11 -8.92
CA ALA A 93 -0.45 2.40 -8.84
C ALA A 93 0.50 3.13 -7.87
N ALA A 94 1.46 2.41 -7.30
CA ALA A 94 2.42 3.00 -6.37
C ALA A 94 3.31 4.05 -7.06
N GLU A 95 3.49 3.94 -8.37
CA GLU A 95 4.30 4.81 -9.23
C GLU A 95 3.63 6.15 -9.56
N ALA A 96 2.36 6.32 -9.21
CA ALA A 96 1.59 7.54 -9.47
C ALA A 96 0.62 7.80 -8.32
N ILE A 97 1.14 8.15 -7.14
CA ILE A 97 0.31 8.35 -5.95
C ILE A 97 -0.41 9.70 -6.07
N PRO A 98 -1.75 9.73 -6.12
CA PRO A 98 -2.53 10.93 -6.39
C PRO A 98 -2.65 11.87 -5.19
N CYS A 99 -1.61 12.04 -4.39
CA CYS A 99 -1.61 12.88 -3.18
C CYS A 99 -0.44 13.85 -3.22
N PRO A 100 -0.55 15.04 -2.57
CA PRO A 100 0.55 16.01 -2.50
C PRO A 100 1.72 15.48 -1.68
N GLY A 101 2.87 16.12 -1.81
CA GLY A 101 4.05 15.78 -1.02
C GLY A 101 3.80 15.97 0.48
N GLY A 102 4.32 15.07 1.31
CA GLY A 102 4.18 15.12 2.77
C GLY A 102 2.73 15.01 3.30
N ALA A 103 1.79 14.51 2.50
CA ALA A 103 0.38 14.39 2.87
C ALA A 103 0.12 13.42 4.05
N PHE A 104 1.02 12.46 4.28
CA PHE A 104 0.88 11.43 5.30
C PHE A 104 2.04 11.44 6.28
N ASP A 105 1.76 11.21 7.56
CA ASP A 105 2.80 11.06 8.58
C ASP A 105 3.63 9.80 8.34
N CYS A 106 2.93 8.71 7.99
CA CYS A 106 3.53 7.44 7.69
C CYS A 106 2.98 6.83 6.40
N THR A 107 3.84 6.13 5.66
CA THR A 107 3.42 5.21 4.60
C THR A 107 3.84 3.80 4.95
N THR A 108 2.96 2.84 4.68
CA THR A 108 3.21 1.41 4.81
C THR A 108 3.22 0.76 3.43
N ALA A 109 4.13 -0.19 3.22
CA ALA A 109 4.15 -1.07 2.06
C ALA A 109 4.40 -2.49 2.55
N ILE A 110 3.32 -3.28 2.65
CA ILE A 110 3.33 -4.59 3.31
C ILE A 110 3.16 -5.69 2.28
N LEU A 111 4.23 -6.45 2.02
CA LEU A 111 4.27 -7.57 1.06
C LEU A 111 3.75 -7.21 -0.34
N THR A 112 4.01 -5.98 -0.80
CA THR A 112 3.51 -5.49 -2.11
C THR A 112 4.60 -5.11 -3.11
N ILE A 113 5.80 -4.71 -2.67
CA ILE A 113 6.78 -4.03 -3.54
C ILE A 113 7.20 -4.90 -4.72
N HIS A 114 7.28 -6.22 -4.52
CA HIS A 114 7.62 -7.19 -5.57
C HIS A 114 6.55 -7.33 -6.67
N HIS A 115 5.39 -6.68 -6.51
CA HIS A 115 4.35 -6.61 -7.54
C HIS A 115 4.38 -5.28 -8.33
N TRP A 116 5.17 -4.30 -7.91
CA TRP A 116 5.24 -3.01 -8.58
C TRP A 116 6.07 -3.13 -9.86
N THR A 117 5.59 -2.51 -10.95
CA THR A 117 6.26 -2.59 -12.25
C THR A 117 7.59 -1.85 -12.22
N ASN A 118 7.61 -0.66 -11.61
CA ASN A 118 8.83 0.09 -11.37
C ASN A 118 8.92 0.45 -9.90
N TRP A 119 9.49 -0.46 -9.12
CA TRP A 119 9.60 -0.28 -7.68
C TRP A 119 10.37 0.99 -7.27
N ARG A 120 11.32 1.46 -8.10
CA ARG A 120 12.10 2.68 -7.83
C ARG A 120 11.22 3.93 -7.96
N ALA A 121 10.39 3.97 -9.00
CA ALA A 121 9.39 5.02 -9.16
C ALA A 121 8.37 4.98 -8.00
N GLY A 122 7.88 3.79 -7.64
CA GLY A 122 6.97 3.62 -6.52
C GLY A 122 7.55 4.09 -5.18
N LEU A 123 8.81 3.76 -4.88
CA LEU A 123 9.47 4.27 -3.67
C LEU A 123 9.73 5.78 -3.72
N THR A 124 9.97 6.34 -4.90
CA THR A 124 10.11 7.80 -5.06
C THR A 124 8.80 8.49 -4.69
N GLU A 125 7.67 7.98 -5.14
CA GLU A 125 6.35 8.48 -4.77
C GLU A 125 6.03 8.28 -3.29
N VAL A 126 6.33 7.10 -2.73
CA VAL A 126 6.20 6.83 -1.28
C VAL A 126 7.00 7.85 -0.47
N LYS A 127 8.26 8.11 -0.87
CA LYS A 127 9.09 9.12 -0.21
C LYS A 127 8.49 10.52 -0.35
N ARG A 128 7.99 10.87 -1.53
CA ARG A 128 7.39 12.18 -1.81
C ARG A 128 6.19 12.46 -0.90
N VAL A 129 5.28 11.50 -0.75
CA VAL A 129 4.03 11.70 0.03
C VAL A 129 4.19 11.51 1.54
N THR A 130 5.33 10.97 2.00
CA THR A 130 5.57 10.67 3.41
C THR A 130 6.33 11.78 4.12
N ARG A 131 5.82 12.21 5.27
CA ARG A 131 6.41 13.29 6.08
C ARG A 131 7.47 12.81 7.08
N ARG A 132 7.24 11.68 7.74
CA ARG A 132 8.10 11.23 8.86
C ARG A 132 8.62 9.80 8.70
N ARG A 133 7.75 8.83 8.39
CA ARG A 133 8.09 7.42 8.57
C ARG A 133 7.62 6.53 7.44
N ILE A 134 8.51 5.71 6.89
CA ILE A 134 8.16 4.67 5.92
C ILE A 134 8.35 3.31 6.61
N VAL A 135 7.32 2.47 6.59
CA VAL A 135 7.35 1.10 7.13
C VAL A 135 7.20 0.12 5.99
N VAL A 136 8.19 -0.74 5.80
CA VAL A 136 8.18 -1.78 4.77
C VAL A 136 8.26 -3.13 5.46
N LEU A 137 7.28 -3.99 5.19
CA LEU A 137 7.43 -5.43 5.42
C LEU A 137 7.56 -6.08 4.06
N THR A 138 8.68 -6.74 3.81
CA THR A 138 8.91 -7.46 2.56
C THR A 138 9.35 -8.88 2.86
N ALA A 139 9.26 -9.74 1.85
CA ALA A 139 9.83 -11.06 1.85
C ALA A 139 10.80 -11.15 0.68
N ASP A 140 11.89 -11.90 0.87
CA ASP A 140 12.70 -12.32 -0.26
C ASP A 140 11.95 -13.43 -1.00
N VAL A 141 11.39 -13.08 -2.16
CA VAL A 141 10.69 -14.02 -3.04
C VAL A 141 11.60 -14.54 -4.16
N PHE A 142 12.88 -14.15 -4.16
CA PHE A 142 13.89 -14.45 -5.17
C PHE A 142 15.19 -14.97 -4.55
N HIS A 143 15.12 -15.68 -3.41
CA HIS A 143 16.32 -16.19 -2.74
C HIS A 143 16.95 -17.34 -3.55
N ASP A 144 17.69 -16.95 -4.60
CA ASP A 144 18.88 -17.52 -5.21
C ASP A 144 19.48 -16.41 -6.12
N GLU A 145 20.62 -15.81 -5.71
CA GLU A 145 21.60 -15.01 -6.51
C GLU A 145 21.79 -13.46 -6.37
N GLU A 146 21.36 -12.77 -5.28
CA GLU A 146 21.79 -11.37 -4.89
C GLU A 146 21.53 -10.15 -5.85
N PRO A 147 21.54 -8.86 -5.38
CA PRO A 147 21.49 -8.34 -4.01
C PRO A 147 20.16 -7.60 -3.66
N PHE A 148 19.82 -7.75 -2.38
CA PHE A 148 18.58 -7.46 -1.65
C PHE A 148 18.37 -5.97 -1.22
N TRP A 149 18.63 -5.00 -2.09
CA TRP A 149 18.26 -3.57 -1.91
C TRP A 149 19.19 -2.61 -1.12
N LEU A 150 19.20 -1.36 -1.62
CA LEU A 150 20.09 -0.21 -1.36
C LEU A 150 21.54 -0.39 -1.82
N LYS A 151 21.86 0.26 -2.96
CA LYS A 151 23.14 0.97 -3.12
C LYS A 151 22.84 2.46 -3.03
#